data_AF-A0A5N4C4Y5-F1
#
_entry.id   AF-A0A5N4C4Y5-F1
#
_cell.length_a   1.000
_cell.length_b   1.000
_cell.length_c   1.000
_cell.angle_alpha   90.00
_cell.angle_beta   90.00
_cell.angle_gamma   90.00
#
_symmetry.space_group_name_H-M   'P 1'
#
loop_
_entity.id
_entity.type
_entity.pdbx_description
1 polymer ?
#
loop_
_entity_poly.entity_id
_entity_poly.type
_entity_poly.pdbx_seq_one_letter_code
_entity_poly.pdbx_strand_id
1 'polypeptide(L)'
;EFADSVSQLVTQKFHELSGGLAAAHARHKALAGIVMTQGLDVRQAQVVVLSSGTKCISGDHINDQGLVVNDCHAEIVARRALVHFLYAQLELHLSKRREDGERSIFVRSQEGGYRLREDTLFHLYVSTSPCGDARLNSPHEITTDRKRPRFYPFYTNGPPPLPIRAQDQAALRHRWQGGWSGRGLSSGMSSSKTLV
;
A
#
# COMPACT_ATOMS: atom_id res chain seq x y z
N GLU A 1 2.93 -14.98 17.46
CA GLU A 1 3.52 -13.98 18.38
C GLU A 1 3.82 -12.64 17.70
N PHE A 2 4.90 -12.49 16.93
CA PHE A 2 5.24 -11.18 16.31
C PHE A 2 4.13 -10.59 15.43
N ALA A 3 3.58 -11.40 14.51
CA ALA A 3 2.51 -10.96 13.62
C ALA A 3 1.23 -10.55 14.37
N ASP A 4 0.91 -11.26 15.47
CA ASP A 4 -0.24 -10.93 16.32
C ASP A 4 -0.03 -9.58 17.00
N SER A 5 1.19 -9.31 17.48
CA SER A 5 1.53 -8.01 18.06
C SER A 5 1.45 -6.87 17.04
N VAL A 6 1.95 -7.08 15.82
CA VAL A 6 1.83 -6.08 14.73
C VAL A 6 0.35 -5.79 14.43
N SER A 7 -0.48 -6.83 14.32
CA SER A 7 -1.92 -6.70 14.11
C SER A 7 -2.61 -5.93 15.24
N GLN A 8 -2.28 -6.26 16.49
CA GLN A 8 -2.81 -5.59 17.68
C GLN A 8 -2.42 -4.11 17.73
N LEU A 9 -1.15 -3.77 17.47
CA LEU A 9 -0.67 -2.39 17.44
C LEU A 9 -1.43 -1.55 16.41
N VAL A 10 -1.59 -2.07 15.19
CA VAL A 10 -2.33 -1.38 14.13
C VAL A 10 -3.80 -1.21 14.48
N THR A 11 -4.43 -2.27 14.98
CA THR A 11 -5.84 -2.26 15.34
C THR A 11 -6.11 -1.32 16.50
N GLN A 12 -5.31 -1.38 17.57
CA GLN A 12 -5.42 -0.49 18.72
C GLN A 12 -5.22 0.97 18.30
N LYS A 13 -4.16 1.25 17.52
CA LYS A 13 -3.88 2.62 17.05
C LYS A 13 -5.01 3.17 16.19
N PHE A 14 -5.63 2.33 15.37
CA PHE A 14 -6.81 2.71 14.61
C PHE A 14 -7.99 3.07 15.52
N HIS A 15 -8.25 2.27 16.57
CA HIS A 15 -9.32 2.57 17.53
C HIS A 15 -9.06 3.86 18.31
N GLU A 16 -7.83 4.09 18.77
CA GLU A 16 -7.41 5.32 19.44
C GLU A 16 -7.71 6.56 18.59
N LEU A 17 -7.36 6.53 17.30
CA LEU A 17 -7.60 7.65 16.38
C LEU A 17 -9.07 7.76 15.96
N SER A 18 -9.79 6.63 15.92
CA SER A 18 -11.19 6.60 15.48
C SER A 18 -12.18 7.00 16.57
N GLY A 19 -11.80 6.93 17.85
CA GLY A 19 -12.65 7.35 18.97
C GLY A 19 -13.07 8.82 18.91
N GLY A 20 -12.30 9.67 18.21
CA GLY A 20 -12.64 11.08 17.95
C GLY A 20 -13.29 11.36 16.59
N LEU A 21 -13.43 10.36 15.72
CA LEU A 21 -14.00 10.52 14.39
C LEU A 21 -15.52 10.28 14.43
N ALA A 22 -16.26 10.98 13.57
CA ALA A 22 -17.68 10.69 13.35
C ALA A 22 -17.86 9.18 13.04
N ALA A 23 -18.93 8.58 13.55
CA ALA A 23 -19.22 7.14 13.42
C ALA A 23 -19.13 6.60 11.96
N ALA A 24 -19.28 7.47 10.97
CA ALA A 24 -19.08 7.15 9.55
C ALA A 24 -17.64 6.72 9.19
N HIS A 25 -16.61 7.29 9.84
CA HIS A 25 -15.20 6.95 9.59
C HIS A 25 -14.69 5.79 10.47
N ALA A 26 -15.39 5.48 11.57
CA ALA A 26 -15.06 4.34 12.43
C ALA A 26 -15.41 3.00 11.76
N ARG A 27 -16.39 2.97 10.86
CA ARG A 27 -16.75 1.78 10.07
C ARG A 27 -15.80 1.62 8.87
N HIS A 28 -14.85 0.70 8.98
CA HIS A 28 -13.96 0.34 7.89
C HIS A 28 -14.20 -1.11 7.45
N LYS A 29 -14.14 -1.35 6.13
CA LYS A 29 -14.24 -2.71 5.54
C LYS A 29 -12.88 -3.38 5.36
N ALA A 30 -11.81 -2.58 5.28
CA ALA A 30 -10.44 -3.04 5.23
C ALA A 30 -9.54 -1.99 5.89
N LEU A 31 -8.62 -2.47 6.74
CA LEU A 31 -7.63 -1.69 7.45
C LEU A 31 -6.24 -2.16 7.01
N ALA A 32 -5.33 -1.24 6.78
CA ALA A 32 -3.93 -1.54 6.59
C ALA A 32 -3.07 -0.57 7.41
N GLY A 33 -1.95 -1.07 7.91
CA GLY A 33 -0.99 -0.28 8.66
C GLY A 33 0.43 -0.74 8.40
N ILE A 34 1.38 0.17 8.57
CA ILE A 34 2.80 -0.16 8.49
C ILE A 34 3.43 0.13 9.84
N VAL A 35 4.06 -0.91 10.39
CA VAL A 35 4.76 -0.85 11.66
C VAL A 35 6.26 -0.84 11.39
N MET A 36 6.96 0.12 11.97
CA MET A 36 8.41 0.22 11.96
C MET A 36 8.97 -0.41 13.23
N THR A 37 10.01 -1.23 13.13
CA THR A 37 10.72 -1.80 14.27
C THR A 37 12.23 -1.62 14.13
N GLN A 38 12.94 -1.70 15.25
CA GLN A 38 14.37 -1.97 15.28
C GLN A 38 14.56 -3.47 15.56
N GLY A 39 15.09 -4.19 14.58
CA GLY A 39 15.07 -5.65 14.54
C GLY A 39 13.65 -6.19 14.54
N LEU A 40 13.46 -7.37 15.14
CA LEU A 40 12.13 -7.98 15.36
C LEU A 40 11.60 -7.73 16.78
N ASP A 41 12.07 -6.67 17.46
CA ASP A 41 11.60 -6.32 18.81
C ASP A 41 10.30 -5.50 18.75
N VAL A 42 9.20 -6.13 19.18
CA VAL A 42 7.87 -5.53 19.27
C VAL A 42 7.84 -4.36 20.27
N ARG A 43 8.69 -4.35 21.31
CA ARG A 43 8.68 -3.28 22.32
C ARG A 43 9.11 -1.93 21.75
N GLN A 44 9.89 -1.96 20.66
CA GLN A 44 10.33 -0.76 19.94
C GLN A 44 9.49 -0.51 18.68
N ALA A 45 8.39 -1.24 18.50
CA ALA A 45 7.51 -1.09 17.36
C ALA A 45 6.75 0.24 17.39
N GLN A 46 6.66 0.89 16.23
CA GLN A 46 5.91 2.13 16.04
C GLN A 46 5.00 1.99 14.82
N VAL A 47 3.71 2.27 15.00
CA VAL A 47 2.78 2.38 13.87
C VAL A 47 3.06 3.71 13.16
N VAL A 48 3.71 3.65 11.99
CA VAL A 48 4.09 4.84 11.21
C VAL A 48 3.02 5.23 10.20
N VAL A 49 2.19 4.28 9.79
CA VAL A 49 1.11 4.50 8.83
C VAL A 49 -0.13 3.73 9.24
N LEU A 50 -1.30 4.38 9.07
CA LEU A 50 -2.61 3.77 9.12
C LEU A 50 -3.44 4.22 7.93
N SER A 51 -4.27 3.32 7.41
CA SER A 51 -5.12 3.59 6.26
C SER A 51 -6.30 2.63 6.22
N SER A 52 -7.39 3.06 5.60
CA SER A 52 -8.54 2.20 5.33
C SER A 52 -9.08 2.48 3.94
N GLY A 53 -9.78 1.50 3.37
CA GLY A 53 -10.43 1.67 2.07
C GLY A 53 -10.49 0.39 1.24
N THR A 54 -11.48 0.33 0.35
CA THR A 54 -11.81 -0.85 -0.48
C THR A 54 -12.28 -0.46 -1.88
N LYS A 55 -12.05 0.79 -2.26
CA LYS A 55 -12.59 1.36 -3.51
C LYS A 55 -11.46 2.00 -4.31
N CYS A 56 -11.58 1.91 -5.62
CA CYS A 56 -10.82 2.70 -6.57
C CYS A 56 -11.71 3.85 -7.07
N ILE A 57 -11.13 4.79 -7.81
CA ILE A 57 -11.89 5.85 -8.46
C ILE A 57 -12.56 5.37 -9.77
N SER A 58 -13.73 5.91 -10.09
CA SER A 58 -14.36 5.68 -11.40
C SER A 58 -13.52 6.29 -12.52
N GLY A 59 -13.58 5.69 -13.71
CA GLY A 59 -12.90 6.17 -14.91
C GLY A 59 -13.22 7.63 -15.23
N ASP A 60 -14.47 8.05 -15.01
CA ASP A 60 -14.95 9.41 -15.30
C ASP A 60 -14.31 10.50 -14.41
N HIS A 61 -13.64 10.10 -13.33
CA HIS A 61 -12.99 11.02 -12.39
C HIS A 61 -11.46 10.90 -12.39
N ILE A 62 -10.87 10.12 -13.29
CA ILE A 62 -9.42 10.12 -13.47
C ILE A 62 -9.00 11.53 -13.93
N ASN A 63 -7.77 11.92 -13.62
CA ASN A 63 -7.20 13.20 -14.00
C ASN A 63 -5.77 13.00 -14.51
N ASP A 64 -5.39 13.68 -15.58
CA ASP A 64 -4.03 13.65 -16.15
C ASP A 64 -3.05 14.60 -15.45
N GLN A 65 -3.54 15.50 -14.58
CA GLN A 65 -2.72 16.43 -13.79
C GLN A 65 -2.13 15.80 -12.51
N GLY A 66 -2.39 14.52 -12.24
CA GLY A 66 -1.86 13.83 -11.04
C GLY A 66 -2.48 14.27 -9.72
N LEU A 67 -3.61 14.99 -9.74
CA LEU A 67 -4.29 15.53 -8.55
C LEU A 67 -5.23 14.53 -7.85
N VAL A 68 -5.33 13.31 -8.38
CA VAL A 68 -6.35 12.34 -7.98
C VAL A 68 -5.72 11.00 -7.60
N VAL A 69 -6.23 10.39 -6.52
CA VAL A 69 -5.82 9.05 -6.09
C VAL A 69 -6.68 8.01 -6.81
N ASN A 70 -6.07 7.24 -7.70
CA ASN A 70 -6.79 6.26 -8.50
C ASN A 70 -7.22 5.02 -7.71
N ASP A 71 -6.44 4.63 -6.70
CA ASP A 71 -6.64 3.42 -5.93
C ASP A 71 -6.57 3.74 -4.43
N CYS A 72 -7.72 3.61 -3.77
CA CYS A 72 -7.89 3.85 -2.35
C CYS A 72 -8.09 2.53 -1.57
N HIS A 73 -7.57 1.40 -2.07
CA HIS A 73 -7.42 0.22 -1.23
C HIS A 73 -6.44 0.51 -0.09
N ALA A 74 -6.76 0.00 1.10
CA ALA A 74 -6.02 0.32 2.32
C ALA A 74 -4.51 0.09 2.14
N GLU A 75 -4.09 -1.06 1.63
CA GLU A 75 -2.68 -1.40 1.42
C GLU A 75 -1.97 -0.48 0.41
N ILE A 76 -2.71 0.03 -0.57
CA ILE A 76 -2.16 0.94 -1.60
C ILE A 76 -1.98 2.34 -1.01
N VAL A 77 -2.97 2.82 -0.24
CA VAL A 77 -2.86 4.08 0.48
C VAL A 77 -1.75 4.01 1.54
N ALA A 78 -1.62 2.88 2.24
CA ALA A 78 -0.55 2.67 3.22
C ALA A 78 0.84 2.85 2.58
N ARG A 79 1.06 2.25 1.41
CA ARG A 79 2.32 2.41 0.67
C ARG A 79 2.57 3.87 0.29
N ARG A 80 1.55 4.59 -0.19
CA ARG A 80 1.67 6.02 -0.55
C ARG A 80 2.02 6.86 0.68
N ALA A 81 1.37 6.61 1.82
CA ALA A 81 1.65 7.29 3.07
C ALA A 81 3.05 6.95 3.62
N LEU A 82 3.56 5.73 3.40
CA LEU A 82 4.94 5.38 3.75
C LEU A 82 5.94 6.26 2.99
N VAL A 83 5.73 6.51 1.70
CA VAL A 83 6.61 7.41 0.92
C VAL A 83 6.65 8.81 1.54
N HIS A 84 5.51 9.36 1.96
CA HIS A 84 5.47 10.62 2.70
C HIS A 84 6.24 10.57 4.03
N PHE A 85 6.11 9.46 4.78
CA PHE A 85 6.91 9.25 5.99
C PHE A 85 8.41 9.22 5.70
N LEU A 86 8.84 8.55 4.62
CA LEU A 86 10.25 8.52 4.22
C LEU A 86 10.78 9.91 3.84
N TYR A 87 9.99 10.73 3.12
CA TYR A 87 10.36 12.11 2.83
C TYR A 87 10.51 12.94 4.11
N ALA A 88 9.56 12.84 5.04
CA ALA A 88 9.65 13.53 6.33
C ALA A 88 10.90 13.10 7.12
N GLN A 89 11.30 11.83 7.04
CA GLN A 89 12.52 11.32 7.68
C GLN A 89 13.80 11.83 7.00
N LEU A 90 13.79 12.04 5.68
CA LEU A 90 14.89 12.68 4.97
C LEU A 90 15.02 14.17 5.32
N GLU A 91 13.89 14.89 5.40
CA GLU A 91 13.87 16.28 5.86
C GLU A 91 14.41 16.39 7.28
N LEU A 92 14.00 15.48 8.17
CA LEU A 92 14.52 15.38 9.53
C LEU A 92 16.04 15.11 9.54
N HIS A 93 16.53 14.25 8.63
CA HIS A 93 17.97 13.98 8.49
C HIS A 93 18.77 15.20 8.02
N LEU A 94 18.18 16.01 7.16
CA LEU A 94 18.78 17.19 6.53
C LEU A 94 18.62 18.47 7.37
N SER A 95 17.92 18.38 8.49
CA SER A 95 17.77 19.45 9.48
C SER A 95 19.11 20.02 9.92
N LYS A 96 19.15 21.35 10.17
CA LYS A 96 20.34 22.03 10.72
C LYS A 96 20.67 21.58 12.14
N ARG A 97 19.71 21.02 12.87
CA ARG A 97 19.90 20.55 14.24
C ARG A 97 20.43 19.13 14.20
N ARG A 98 21.64 18.93 14.73
CA ARG A 98 22.30 17.62 14.75
C ARG A 98 21.44 16.52 15.42
N GLU A 99 20.74 16.87 16.49
CA GLU A 99 19.80 16.00 17.21
C GLU A 99 18.68 15.43 16.33
N ASP A 100 18.21 16.18 15.32
CA ASP A 100 17.17 15.70 14.40
C ASP A 100 17.74 14.63 13.45
N GLY A 101 18.98 14.84 12.97
CA GLY A 101 19.70 13.85 12.18
C GLY A 101 19.88 12.52 12.92
N GLU A 102 20.12 12.60 14.23
CA GLU A 102 20.23 11.43 15.11
C GLU A 102 18.88 10.73 15.37
N ARG A 103 17.75 11.42 15.18
CA ARG A 103 16.39 10.84 15.28
C ARG A 103 15.86 10.26 13.96
N SER A 104 16.41 10.69 12.83
CA SER A 104 16.02 10.16 11.51
C SER A 104 16.37 8.68 11.36
N ILE A 105 15.52 7.92 10.67
CA ILE A 105 15.80 6.53 10.28
C ILE A 105 16.89 6.39 9.19
N PHE A 106 17.35 7.49 8.61
CA PHE A 106 18.36 7.48 7.55
C PHE A 106 19.77 7.74 8.09
N VAL A 107 20.75 7.18 7.39
CA VAL A 107 22.18 7.50 7.50
C VAL A 107 22.75 7.72 6.10
N ARG A 108 23.83 8.50 6.02
CA ARG A 108 24.59 8.66 4.76
C ARG A 108 25.25 7.33 4.40
N SER A 109 25.12 6.94 3.13
CA SER A 109 25.86 5.79 2.60
C SER A 109 27.28 6.22 2.19
N GLN A 110 28.24 5.31 2.33
CA GLN A 110 29.62 5.53 1.86
C GLN A 110 29.68 5.65 0.33
N GLU A 111 28.74 5.00 -0.38
CA GLU A 111 28.62 5.02 -1.84
C GLU A 111 27.88 6.26 -2.38
N GLY A 112 27.48 7.18 -1.50
CA GLY A 112 26.63 8.31 -1.83
C GLY A 112 25.14 8.02 -1.61
N GLY A 113 24.35 9.09 -1.42
CA GLY A 113 22.94 8.99 -1.05
C GLY A 113 22.69 8.57 0.40
N TYR A 114 21.51 8.02 0.65
CA TYR A 114 21.02 7.65 1.99
C TYR A 114 20.59 6.20 2.01
N ARG A 115 20.81 5.55 3.16
CA ARG A 115 20.31 4.21 3.45
C ARG A 115 19.57 4.23 4.78
N LEU A 116 18.70 3.24 4.99
CA LEU A 116 18.11 3.02 6.30
C LEU A 116 19.21 2.66 7.32
N ARG A 117 18.98 3.03 8.58
CA ARG A 117 19.75 2.53 9.70
C ARG A 117 19.68 1.01 9.75
N GLU A 118 20.74 0.42 10.25
CA GLU A 118 20.76 -1.01 10.54
C GLU A 118 19.59 -1.38 11.44
N ASP A 119 19.06 -2.58 11.19
CA ASP A 119 17.91 -3.16 11.87
C ASP A 119 16.58 -2.39 11.72
N THR A 120 16.49 -1.34 10.91
CA THR A 120 15.18 -0.70 10.65
C THR A 120 14.35 -1.55 9.69
N LEU A 121 13.27 -2.14 10.19
CA LEU A 121 12.35 -2.99 9.43
C LEU A 121 10.95 -2.37 9.35
N PHE A 122 10.25 -2.64 8.24
CA PHE A 122 8.86 -2.23 8.04
C PHE A 122 7.97 -3.45 7.80
N HIS A 123 6.85 -3.50 8.52
CA HIS A 123 5.91 -4.63 8.51
C HIS A 123 4.55 -4.13 8.06
N LEU A 124 4.09 -4.60 6.90
CA LEU A 124 2.76 -4.32 6.40
C LEU A 124 1.75 -5.28 7.04
N TYR A 125 0.75 -4.72 7.70
CA TYR A 125 -0.46 -5.43 8.11
C TYR A 125 -1.62 -5.03 7.20
N VAL A 126 -2.41 -6.01 6.79
CA VAL A 126 -3.69 -5.83 6.10
C VAL A 126 -4.72 -6.73 6.77
N SER A 127 -5.87 -6.17 7.17
CA SER A 127 -6.89 -6.89 7.94
C SER A 127 -7.56 -8.03 7.18
N THR A 128 -7.41 -8.07 5.86
CA THR A 128 -7.89 -9.14 4.98
C THR A 128 -6.88 -9.37 3.87
N SER A 129 -6.86 -10.58 3.29
CA SER A 129 -5.98 -10.86 2.15
C SER A 129 -6.19 -9.84 1.02
N PRO A 130 -5.12 -9.25 0.45
CA PRO A 130 -5.24 -8.24 -0.60
C PRO A 130 -5.99 -8.81 -1.81
N CYS A 131 -6.74 -7.96 -2.49
CA CYS A 131 -7.53 -8.38 -3.65
C CYS A 131 -6.64 -8.79 -4.83
N GLY A 132 -7.06 -9.80 -5.59
CA GLY A 132 -6.26 -10.42 -6.68
C GLY A 132 -5.82 -11.84 -6.31
N ASP A 133 -4.64 -12.26 -6.77
CA ASP A 133 -4.11 -13.63 -6.60
C ASP A 133 -4.14 -14.12 -5.15
N ALA A 134 -3.86 -13.24 -4.18
CA ALA A 134 -3.81 -13.61 -2.77
C ALA A 134 -5.18 -13.99 -2.17
N ARG A 135 -6.29 -13.63 -2.82
CA ARG A 135 -7.67 -13.94 -2.36
C ARG A 135 -8.32 -15.10 -3.14
N LEU A 136 -7.68 -15.60 -4.20
CA LEU A 136 -8.27 -16.60 -5.10
C LEU A 136 -8.17 -18.05 -4.61
N ASN A 137 -7.52 -18.30 -3.48
CA ASN A 137 -7.47 -19.62 -2.88
C ASN A 137 -8.78 -19.87 -2.11
N SER A 138 -9.54 -20.89 -2.53
CA SER A 138 -10.64 -21.40 -1.71
C SER A 138 -10.07 -21.82 -0.35
N PRO A 139 -10.59 -21.32 0.78
CA PRO A 139 -10.12 -21.72 2.11
C PRO A 139 -10.22 -23.24 2.39
N HIS A 140 -10.88 -23.98 1.49
CA HIS A 140 -11.23 -25.39 1.65
C HIS A 140 -10.51 -26.32 0.66
N GLU A 141 -9.61 -25.82 -0.19
CA GLU A 141 -8.98 -26.62 -1.24
C GLU A 141 -7.46 -26.73 -1.02
N ILE A 142 -6.96 -27.95 -0.80
CA ILE A 142 -5.53 -28.25 -0.66
C ILE A 142 -4.93 -28.24 -2.08
N THR A 143 -4.44 -27.08 -2.53
CA THR A 143 -3.85 -26.94 -3.86
C THR A 143 -2.46 -27.58 -3.97
N THR A 144 -2.35 -28.69 -4.72
CA THR A 144 -1.10 -29.29 -5.20
C THR A 144 -0.65 -28.72 -6.56
N ASP A 145 -1.39 -27.78 -7.15
CA ASP A 145 -1.14 -27.29 -8.51
C ASP A 145 -0.65 -25.83 -8.53
N ARG A 146 0.63 -25.65 -8.90
CA ARG A 146 1.34 -24.37 -8.92
C ARG A 146 0.96 -23.56 -10.17
N LYS A 147 -0.26 -23.00 -10.19
CA LYS A 147 -0.73 -22.15 -11.30
C LYS A 147 0.09 -20.85 -11.37
N ARG A 148 0.44 -20.43 -12.59
CA ARG A 148 1.21 -19.19 -12.86
C ARG A 148 0.46 -17.95 -12.36
N PRO A 149 1.17 -16.92 -11.85
CA PRO A 149 0.54 -15.67 -11.42
C PRO A 149 -0.22 -15.03 -12.58
N ARG A 150 -1.44 -14.55 -12.33
CA ARG A 150 -2.27 -13.89 -13.34
C ARG A 150 -2.57 -12.46 -12.90
N PHE A 151 -2.58 -11.53 -13.85
CA PHE A 151 -2.95 -10.16 -13.56
C PHE A 151 -4.47 -10.02 -13.51
N TYR A 152 -4.95 -9.44 -12.42
CA TYR A 152 -6.37 -9.21 -12.14
C TYR A 152 -6.62 -7.70 -12.01
N PRO A 153 -7.33 -7.07 -12.96
CA PRO A 153 -7.61 -5.64 -12.91
C PRO A 153 -8.75 -5.35 -11.92
N PHE A 154 -8.65 -4.28 -11.13
CA PHE A 154 -9.73 -3.90 -10.21
C PHE A 154 -10.76 -3.01 -10.90
N TYR A 155 -12.03 -3.25 -10.60
CA TYR A 155 -13.16 -2.49 -11.13
C TYR A 155 -13.97 -1.86 -9.99
N THR A 156 -14.27 -0.57 -10.13
CA THR A 156 -15.19 0.14 -9.24
C THR A 156 -16.62 -0.32 -9.54
N ASN A 157 -17.09 -1.31 -8.77
CA ASN A 157 -18.44 -1.90 -8.87
C ASN A 157 -18.63 -3.01 -9.93
N GLY A 158 -17.55 -3.71 -10.31
CA GLY A 158 -17.64 -4.91 -11.15
C GLY A 158 -17.70 -6.22 -10.36
N PRO A 159 -18.06 -7.35 -11.02
CA PRO A 159 -17.87 -8.69 -10.46
C PRO A 159 -16.39 -8.93 -10.07
N PRO A 160 -16.07 -9.97 -9.26
CA PRO A 160 -14.70 -10.31 -8.91
C PRO A 160 -13.81 -10.34 -10.16
N PRO A 161 -12.57 -9.83 -10.05
CA PRO A 161 -11.75 -9.57 -11.22
C PRO A 161 -11.49 -10.87 -11.99
N LEU A 162 -11.65 -10.82 -13.32
CA LEU A 162 -11.29 -11.92 -14.22
C LEU A 162 -9.83 -11.76 -14.68
N PRO A 163 -9.10 -12.86 -14.94
CA PRO A 163 -7.70 -12.77 -15.35
C PRO A 163 -7.58 -12.16 -16.75
N ILE A 164 -6.61 -11.26 -16.94
CA ILE A 164 -6.30 -10.70 -18.26
C ILE A 164 -5.77 -11.82 -19.18
N ARG A 165 -6.34 -11.96 -20.39
CA ARG A 165 -5.86 -12.91 -21.41
C ARG A 165 -4.42 -12.56 -21.80
N ALA A 166 -3.58 -13.58 -21.97
CA ALA A 166 -2.14 -13.39 -22.23
C ALA A 166 -1.84 -12.53 -23.48
N GLN A 167 -2.71 -12.57 -24.49
CA GLN A 167 -2.60 -11.78 -25.73
C GLN A 167 -2.80 -10.27 -25.49
N ASP A 168 -3.59 -9.89 -24.49
CA ASP A 168 -3.91 -8.48 -24.20
C ASP A 168 -2.86 -7.81 -23.31
N GLN A 169 -2.01 -8.58 -22.63
CA GLN A 169 -0.93 -8.05 -21.78
C GLN A 169 0.15 -7.29 -22.55
N ALA A 170 0.37 -7.62 -23.83
CA ALA A 170 1.33 -6.93 -24.69
C ALA A 170 0.73 -5.64 -25.29
N ALA A 171 -0.53 -5.67 -25.70
CA ALA A 171 -1.23 -4.54 -26.33
C ALA A 171 -1.49 -3.37 -25.35
N LEU A 172 -1.63 -3.67 -24.06
CA LEU A 172 -1.86 -2.70 -22.99
C LEU A 172 -0.58 -1.96 -22.53
N ARG A 173 0.61 -2.33 -23.02
CA ARG A 173 1.87 -1.65 -22.66
C ARG A 173 2.03 -0.27 -23.29
N HIS A 174 1.29 0.04 -24.36
CA HIS A 174 1.56 1.18 -25.25
C HIS A 174 0.41 2.20 -25.47
N ARG A 175 -0.74 2.10 -24.79
CA ARG A 175 -1.86 3.03 -25.09
C ARG A 175 -2.04 4.10 -24.02
N TRP A 176 -1.34 5.23 -24.20
CA TRP A 176 -1.67 6.55 -23.64
C TRP A 176 -2.03 7.55 -24.77
N GLN A 177 -2.52 7.02 -25.90
CA GLN A 177 -3.04 7.81 -27.01
C GLN A 177 -4.36 7.17 -27.46
N GLY A 178 -5.48 7.67 -26.95
CA GLY A 178 -6.80 7.17 -27.31
C GLY A 178 -7.84 7.71 -26.35
N GLY A 179 -8.69 8.61 -26.85
CA GLY A 179 -9.68 9.36 -26.10
C GLY A 179 -10.61 8.52 -25.22
N TRP A 180 -11.11 9.20 -24.20
CA TRP A 180 -11.93 8.68 -23.13
C TRP A 180 -13.31 8.29 -23.68
N SER A 181 -13.54 7.00 -23.89
CA SER A 181 -14.89 6.49 -24.13
C SER A 181 -15.07 5.09 -23.52
N GLY A 182 -15.75 5.06 -22.37
CA GLY A 182 -16.78 4.06 -22.04
C GLY A 182 -16.40 2.59 -21.84
N ARG A 183 -15.12 2.18 -21.77
CA ARG A 183 -14.75 0.81 -21.41
C ARG A 183 -13.85 0.76 -20.18
N GLY A 184 -14.26 -0.04 -19.20
CA GLY A 184 -13.71 -0.12 -17.84
C GLY A 184 -12.18 -0.12 -17.78
N LEU A 185 -11.64 0.82 -17.00
CA LEU A 185 -10.21 1.02 -16.81
C LEU A 185 -9.68 0.10 -15.69
N SER A 186 -8.52 -0.51 -15.94
CA SER A 186 -7.83 -1.42 -15.02
C SER A 186 -6.82 -0.67 -14.15
N SER A 187 -7.01 -0.60 -12.83
CA SER A 187 -6.03 0.03 -11.91
C SER A 187 -4.78 -0.82 -11.65
N GLY A 188 -4.81 -2.12 -11.98
CA GLY A 188 -3.69 -3.04 -11.78
C GLY A 188 -2.42 -2.73 -12.59
N MET A 189 -2.50 -1.87 -13.61
CA MET A 189 -1.35 -1.50 -14.45
C MET A 189 -0.57 -0.28 -13.94
N SER A 190 -1.13 0.53 -13.03
CA SER A 190 -0.44 1.73 -12.56
C SER A 190 0.60 1.44 -11.46
N SER A 191 0.46 0.35 -10.71
CA SER A 191 1.39 0.03 -9.62
C SER A 191 2.75 -0.52 -10.08
N SER A 192 2.90 -0.88 -11.36
CA SER A 192 4.19 -1.37 -11.91
C SER A 192 4.97 -0.32 -12.72
N LYS A 193 4.47 0.92 -12.83
CA LYS A 193 5.13 1.98 -13.63
C LYS A 193 5.50 3.25 -12.84
N THR A 194 5.38 3.24 -11.52
CA THR A 194 5.96 4.30 -10.68
C THR A 194 7.06 3.70 -9.80
N LEU A 195 8.13 3.26 -10.48
CA LEU A 195 9.47 3.28 -9.94
C LEU A 195 10.03 4.65 -10.32
N VAL A 196 10.08 5.55 -9.34
CA VAL A 196 11.11 6.59 -9.25
C VAL A 196 11.59 6.57 -7.80
#